data_AF-A0A8I6RIE6-F1
#
_entry.id   AF-A0A8I6RIE6-F1
#
_cell.length_a   1.000
_cell.length_b   1.000
_cell.length_c   1.000
_cell.angle_alpha   90.00
_cell.angle_beta   90.00
_cell.angle_gamma   90.00
#
_symmetry.space_group_name_H-M   'P 1'
#
loop_
_entity.id
_entity.type
_entity.pdbx_description
1 polymer ?
#
loop_
_entity_poly.entity_id
_entity_poly.type
_entity_poly.pdbx_seq_one_letter_code
_entity_poly.pdbx_strand_id
1 'polypeptide(L)'
;MSGPGCCAHPKRLGVHALDALSLTVVVMFQGTVLNYYIISHYKDSVTPYFLFAADALCISTFIGTLVASYSYLVRVYVCKDAEDGIGTKIRARLKSSAPKIGVMPLSYVSWLFYVVILVTKIVVIFESGLAESLNPMEHFGPQLLKVTIASSSFVFLLLAEGHNWVKRGLPRNAYVTTVCAKTGIEIFDSVSLLSIILEGPKELTEGFKDLVLGLAAINFFLPSVKLYQLSFPDLSINTVAKTVTMIYMLAHIVLIDIPFLSVRLYLWLNFRQNASMFLMKNVLSIVLTLRGMYPELISFKHGFFLAEGNTKSEEEPNLKNPKESGDEVICLTRRNAGKQEKELSKVDSAQLHDKEKTESPRRDKEIELETLMVIE
;
A
#
# COMPACT_ATOMS: atom_id res chain seq x y z
N MET A 1 21.99 -26.76 -29.03
CA MET A 1 21.94 -26.19 -27.67
C MET A 1 20.86 -25.12 -27.67
N SER A 2 19.65 -25.49 -27.25
CA SER A 2 18.47 -24.63 -27.26
C SER A 2 18.46 -23.82 -25.98
N GLY A 3 18.50 -22.50 -26.08
CA GLY A 3 18.51 -21.60 -24.93
C GLY A 3 17.19 -21.64 -24.14
N PRO A 4 17.21 -21.76 -22.81
CA PRO A 4 16.02 -21.67 -21.99
C PRO A 4 15.67 -20.18 -21.77
N GLY A 5 15.02 -19.55 -22.76
CA GLY A 5 14.67 -18.11 -22.66
C GLY A 5 13.25 -17.72 -23.10
N CYS A 6 12.66 -18.41 -24.09
CA CYS A 6 11.44 -17.89 -24.73
C CYS A 6 10.11 -18.26 -24.03
N CYS A 7 10.05 -19.32 -23.20
CA CYS A 7 8.77 -19.84 -22.71
C CYS A 7 8.20 -19.12 -21.46
N ALA A 8 8.97 -18.26 -20.78
CA ALA A 8 8.52 -17.59 -19.57
C ALA A 8 7.67 -16.32 -19.83
N HIS A 9 7.84 -15.70 -20.99
CA HIS A 9 7.17 -14.46 -21.39
C HIS A 9 5.64 -14.60 -21.65
N PRO A 10 5.13 -15.63 -22.36
CA PRO A 10 3.70 -15.73 -22.67
C PRO A 10 2.84 -16.03 -21.43
N LYS A 11 3.35 -16.82 -20.48
CA LYS A 11 2.62 -17.14 -19.23
C LYS A 11 2.38 -15.90 -18.37
N ARG A 12 3.37 -14.99 -18.28
CA ARG A 12 3.26 -13.75 -17.49
C ARG A 12 2.34 -12.72 -18.16
N LEU A 13 2.34 -12.66 -19.48
CA LEU A 13 1.38 -11.86 -20.23
C LEU A 13 -0.06 -12.33 -19.98
N GLY A 14 -0.29 -13.65 -19.93
CA GLY A 14 -1.61 -14.22 -19.63
C GLY A 14 -2.15 -13.81 -18.26
N VAL A 15 -1.32 -13.85 -17.21
CA VAL A 15 -1.72 -13.43 -15.86
C VAL A 15 -2.09 -11.94 -15.82
N HIS A 16 -1.28 -11.08 -16.44
CA HIS A 16 -1.61 -9.66 -16.50
C HIS A 16 -2.85 -9.34 -17.33
N ALA A 17 -3.06 -10.03 -18.45
CA ALA A 17 -4.26 -9.88 -19.24
C ALA A 17 -5.49 -10.27 -18.42
N LEU A 18 -5.37 -11.33 -17.60
CA LEU A 18 -6.41 -11.75 -16.67
C LEU A 18 -6.67 -10.68 -15.59
N ASP A 19 -5.63 -10.15 -14.93
CA ASP A 19 -5.79 -9.09 -13.93
C ASP A 19 -6.46 -7.83 -14.52
N ALA A 20 -6.04 -7.42 -15.72
CA ALA A 20 -6.61 -6.28 -16.43
C ALA A 20 -8.08 -6.51 -16.82
N LEU A 21 -8.41 -7.72 -17.29
CA LEU A 21 -9.77 -8.11 -17.62
C LEU A 21 -10.65 -8.14 -16.37
N SER A 22 -10.19 -8.78 -15.29
CA SER A 22 -10.89 -8.83 -14.01
C SER A 22 -11.11 -7.43 -13.44
N LEU A 23 -10.10 -6.55 -13.48
CA LEU A 23 -10.22 -5.16 -13.03
C LEU A 23 -11.30 -4.42 -13.84
N THR A 24 -11.27 -4.57 -15.17
CA THR A 24 -12.24 -3.94 -16.07
C THR A 24 -13.66 -4.42 -15.76
N VAL A 25 -13.86 -5.73 -15.59
CA VAL A 25 -15.17 -6.31 -15.25
C VAL A 25 -15.69 -5.78 -13.91
N VAL A 26 -14.86 -5.71 -12.88
CA VAL A 26 -15.26 -5.20 -11.56
C VAL A 26 -15.64 -3.73 -11.63
N VAL A 27 -14.85 -2.90 -12.32
CA VAL A 27 -15.14 -1.46 -12.49
C VAL A 27 -16.39 -1.24 -13.33
N MET A 28 -16.59 -2.01 -14.41
CA MET A 28 -17.81 -1.94 -15.23
C MET A 28 -19.05 -2.33 -14.43
N PHE A 29 -19.00 -3.44 -13.69
CA PHE A 29 -20.08 -3.87 -12.80
C PHE A 29 -20.40 -2.77 -11.78
N GLN A 30 -19.37 -2.26 -11.10
CA GLN A 30 -19.52 -1.23 -10.09
C GLN A 30 -20.12 0.06 -10.64
N GLY A 31 -19.59 0.56 -11.76
CA GLY A 31 -20.08 1.77 -12.42
C GLY A 31 -21.52 1.63 -12.89
N THR A 32 -21.86 0.48 -13.49
CA THR A 32 -23.22 0.20 -13.98
C THR A 32 -24.25 0.20 -12.85
N VAL A 33 -23.94 -0.49 -11.74
CA VAL A 33 -24.87 -0.57 -10.59
C VAL A 33 -25.04 0.80 -9.93
N LEU A 34 -23.95 1.57 -9.71
CA LEU A 34 -24.07 2.92 -9.15
C LEU A 34 -24.83 3.87 -10.08
N ASN A 35 -24.60 3.81 -11.39
CA ASN A 35 -25.34 4.63 -12.36
C ASN A 35 -26.82 4.26 -12.39
N TYR A 36 -27.15 2.97 -12.25
CA TYR A 36 -28.54 2.51 -12.16
C TYR A 36 -29.27 3.17 -10.98
N TYR A 37 -28.65 3.21 -9.79
CA TYR A 37 -29.22 3.90 -8.63
C TYR A 37 -29.50 5.38 -8.91
N ILE A 38 -28.52 6.09 -9.47
CA ILE A 38 -28.64 7.53 -9.76
C ILE A 38 -29.71 7.79 -10.83
N ILE A 39 -29.75 7.02 -11.91
CA ILE A 39 -30.73 7.18 -13.01
C ILE A 39 -32.15 6.85 -12.53
N SER A 40 -32.30 5.83 -11.70
CA SER A 40 -33.61 5.46 -11.15
C SER A 40 -34.23 6.60 -10.34
N HIS A 41 -33.41 7.43 -9.69
CA HIS A 41 -33.84 8.60 -8.95
C HIS A 41 -34.08 9.82 -9.85
N TYR A 42 -33.15 10.13 -10.77
CA TYR A 42 -33.20 11.31 -11.63
C TYR A 42 -33.77 11.01 -13.03
N LYS A 43 -34.98 10.43 -13.09
CA LYS A 43 -35.59 9.99 -14.35
C LYS A 43 -35.79 11.11 -15.38
N ASP A 44 -35.96 12.35 -14.92
CA ASP A 44 -36.27 13.50 -15.78
C ASP A 44 -35.02 14.27 -16.25
N SER A 45 -33.82 13.87 -15.83
CA SER A 45 -32.57 14.56 -16.17
C SER A 45 -31.66 13.69 -17.04
N VAL A 46 -31.01 14.32 -18.02
CA VAL A 46 -29.96 13.68 -18.84
C VAL A 46 -28.59 13.68 -18.15
N THR A 47 -28.42 14.46 -17.08
CA THR A 47 -27.14 14.62 -16.36
C THR A 47 -26.51 13.30 -15.89
N PRO A 48 -27.28 12.33 -15.34
CA PRO A 48 -26.72 11.05 -14.89
C PRO A 48 -26.02 10.25 -15.99
N TYR A 49 -26.37 10.43 -17.26
CA TYR A 49 -25.75 9.70 -18.36
C TYR A 49 -24.29 10.11 -18.60
N PHE A 50 -23.88 11.33 -18.23
CA PHE A 50 -22.48 11.74 -18.30
C PHE A 50 -21.59 10.94 -17.34
N LEU A 51 -22.14 10.30 -16.31
CA LEU A 51 -21.39 9.44 -15.40
C LEU A 51 -20.87 8.17 -16.09
N PHE A 52 -21.54 7.68 -17.15
CA PHE A 52 -21.00 6.60 -17.97
C PHE A 52 -19.76 7.03 -18.75
N ALA A 53 -19.70 8.28 -19.20
CA ALA A 53 -18.49 8.81 -19.85
C ALA A 53 -17.33 8.87 -18.85
N ALA A 54 -17.58 9.29 -17.61
CA ALA A 54 -16.58 9.25 -16.54
C ALA A 54 -16.09 7.83 -16.26
N ASP A 55 -16.97 6.82 -16.23
CA ASP A 55 -16.58 5.41 -16.08
C ASP A 55 -15.71 4.91 -17.23
N ALA A 56 -16.07 5.25 -18.48
CA ALA A 56 -15.28 4.90 -19.66
C ALA A 56 -13.88 5.52 -19.64
N LEU A 57 -13.77 6.78 -19.20
CA LEU A 57 -12.50 7.44 -18.96
C LEU A 57 -11.70 6.74 -17.85
N CYS A 58 -12.36 6.34 -16.76
CA CYS A 58 -11.72 5.62 -15.66
C CYS A 58 -11.12 4.29 -16.11
N ILE A 59 -11.88 3.50 -16.87
CA ILE A 59 -11.43 2.22 -17.43
C ILE A 59 -10.24 2.45 -18.38
N SER A 60 -10.33 3.47 -19.25
CA SER A 60 -9.25 3.83 -20.16
C SER A 60 -7.98 4.22 -19.41
N THR A 61 -8.11 4.92 -18.28
CA THR A 61 -6.99 5.30 -17.40
C THR A 61 -6.35 4.06 -16.77
N PHE A 62 -7.14 3.11 -16.27
CA PHE A 62 -6.62 1.85 -15.72
C PHE A 62 -5.89 1.01 -16.76
N ILE A 63 -6.50 0.79 -17.93
CA ILE A 63 -5.87 0.07 -19.04
C ILE A 63 -4.56 0.75 -19.44
N GLY A 64 -4.56 2.07 -19.59
CA GLY A 64 -3.37 2.85 -19.91
C GLY A 64 -2.25 2.67 -18.88
N THR A 65 -2.56 2.74 -17.58
CA THR A 65 -1.57 2.52 -16.51
C THR A 65 -1.03 1.09 -16.49
N LEU A 66 -1.89 0.08 -16.68
CA LEU A 66 -1.46 -1.32 -16.73
C LEU A 66 -0.60 -1.62 -17.96
N VAL A 67 -0.92 -1.08 -19.14
CA VAL A 67 -0.10 -1.21 -20.35
C VAL A 67 1.26 -0.52 -20.18
N ALA A 68 1.28 0.67 -19.57
CA ALA A 68 2.51 1.38 -19.26
C ALA A 68 3.37 0.59 -18.26
N SER A 69 2.75 0.04 -17.21
CA SER A 69 3.38 -0.83 -16.22
C SER A 69 3.97 -2.09 -16.86
N TYR A 70 3.20 -2.79 -17.69
CA TYR A 70 3.66 -3.95 -18.44
C TYR A 70 4.88 -3.63 -19.30
N SER A 71 4.78 -2.58 -20.11
CA SER A 71 5.86 -2.15 -21.00
C SER A 71 7.13 -1.80 -20.23
N TYR A 72 6.98 -1.16 -19.07
CA TYR A 72 8.09 -0.84 -18.18
C TYR A 72 8.71 -2.10 -17.57
N LEU A 73 7.90 -2.98 -17.00
CA LEU A 73 8.36 -4.18 -16.34
C LEU A 73 9.06 -5.14 -17.33
N VAL A 74 8.52 -5.31 -18.54
CA VAL A 74 9.16 -6.11 -19.60
C VAL A 74 10.57 -5.59 -19.90
N ARG A 75 10.74 -4.26 -20.06
CA ARG A 75 12.06 -3.66 -20.29
C ARG A 75 13.03 -3.94 -19.14
N VAL A 76 12.58 -3.83 -17.89
CA VAL A 76 13.41 -4.11 -16.71
C VAL A 76 13.80 -5.60 -16.64
N TYR A 77 12.88 -6.50 -16.93
CA TYR A 77 13.15 -7.94 -16.92
C TYR A 77 14.13 -8.36 -18.01
N VAL A 78 13.93 -7.89 -19.24
CA VAL A 78 14.87 -8.15 -20.35
C VAL A 78 16.28 -7.64 -20.03
N CYS A 79 16.39 -6.49 -19.34
CA CYS A 79 17.69 -5.97 -18.92
C CYS A 79 18.35 -6.84 -17.83
N LYS A 80 17.57 -7.37 -16.86
CA LYS A 80 18.11 -8.26 -15.82
C LYS A 80 18.59 -9.59 -16.38
N ASP A 81 17.86 -10.18 -17.30
CA ASP A 81 18.27 -11.44 -17.94
C ASP A 81 19.56 -11.25 -18.77
N ALA A 82 19.82 -10.04 -19.27
CA ALA A 82 21.10 -9.70 -19.91
C ALA A 82 22.24 -9.45 -18.91
N GLU A 83 21.94 -8.98 -17.68
CA GLU A 83 22.92 -8.79 -16.60
C GLU A 83 23.41 -10.10 -15.99
N ASP A 84 22.54 -11.11 -15.87
CA ASP A 84 22.92 -12.44 -15.35
C ASP A 84 23.91 -13.17 -16.29
N GLY A 85 24.16 -12.65 -17.50
CA GLY A 85 25.14 -13.17 -18.47
C GLY A 85 26.43 -12.37 -18.64
N ILE A 86 26.53 -11.10 -18.22
CA ILE A 86 27.70 -10.23 -18.54
C ILE A 86 28.10 -9.31 -17.37
N GLY A 87 29.40 -9.31 -17.07
CA GLY A 87 30.02 -8.79 -15.85
C GLY A 87 29.87 -7.31 -15.47
N THR A 88 30.44 -7.03 -14.29
CA THR A 88 30.35 -5.89 -13.35
C THR A 88 30.37 -4.45 -13.90
N LYS A 89 30.75 -4.21 -15.16
CA LYS A 89 30.82 -2.85 -15.76
C LYS A 89 29.46 -2.30 -16.20
N ILE A 90 28.48 -3.15 -16.48
CA ILE A 90 27.12 -2.75 -16.88
C ILE A 90 26.32 -2.22 -15.66
N ARG A 91 26.58 -2.76 -14.46
CA ARG A 91 25.97 -2.37 -13.18
C ARG A 91 26.06 -0.86 -12.89
N ALA A 92 27.14 -0.20 -13.31
CA ALA A 92 27.33 1.24 -13.11
C ALA A 92 26.49 2.10 -14.08
N ARG A 93 26.22 1.61 -15.30
CA ARG A 93 25.41 2.33 -16.30
C ARG A 93 23.91 2.16 -16.07
N LEU A 94 23.45 1.00 -15.57
CA LEU A 94 22.03 0.80 -15.25
C LEU A 94 21.57 1.59 -14.01
N LYS A 95 22.44 1.80 -13.03
CA LYS A 95 22.14 2.69 -11.89
C LYS A 95 21.85 4.14 -12.33
N SER A 96 22.37 4.54 -13.49
CA SER A 96 22.14 5.86 -14.09
C SER A 96 20.84 5.95 -14.90
N SER A 97 20.18 4.84 -15.21
CA SER A 97 19.05 4.78 -16.14
C SER A 97 17.80 4.12 -15.56
N ALA A 98 17.74 3.93 -14.23
CA ALA A 98 16.48 3.69 -13.55
C ALA A 98 15.60 4.94 -13.74
N PRO A 99 14.38 4.81 -14.31
CA PRO A 99 13.52 5.96 -14.46
C PRO A 99 13.24 6.61 -13.10
N LYS A 100 13.22 7.93 -13.09
CA LYS A 100 12.91 8.74 -11.90
C LYS A 100 11.48 8.51 -11.37
N ILE A 101 10.63 7.90 -12.19
CA ILE A 101 9.26 7.52 -11.86
C ILE A 101 9.31 6.09 -11.33
N GLY A 102 8.73 5.89 -10.15
CA GLY A 102 8.79 4.66 -9.38
C GLY A 102 8.40 3.37 -10.12
N VAL A 103 8.60 2.24 -9.44
CA VAL A 103 8.40 0.87 -9.94
C VAL A 103 6.93 0.55 -10.26
N MET A 104 5.99 1.41 -9.85
CA MET A 104 4.60 1.37 -10.26
C MET A 104 4.24 2.71 -10.92
N PRO A 105 4.42 2.86 -12.25
CA PRO A 105 4.15 4.13 -12.90
C PRO A 105 2.66 4.46 -12.82
N LEU A 106 2.34 5.57 -12.14
CA LEU A 106 1.02 6.22 -12.15
C LEU A 106 -0.17 5.43 -11.57
N SER A 107 0.05 4.29 -10.90
CA SER A 107 -1.04 3.52 -10.26
C SER A 107 -1.79 4.34 -9.21
N TYR A 108 -1.09 5.20 -8.47
CA TYR A 108 -1.71 6.13 -7.51
C TYR A 108 -2.57 7.20 -8.21
N VAL A 109 -2.23 7.60 -9.43
CA VAL A 109 -3.00 8.59 -10.21
C VAL A 109 -4.28 7.97 -10.74
N SER A 110 -4.23 6.75 -11.28
CA SER A 110 -5.42 6.06 -11.74
C SER A 110 -6.37 5.72 -10.60
N TRP A 111 -5.84 5.32 -9.43
CA TRP A 111 -6.64 5.15 -8.22
C TRP A 111 -7.29 6.47 -7.77
N LEU A 112 -6.55 7.58 -7.71
CA LEU A 112 -7.11 8.89 -7.34
C LEU A 112 -8.25 9.30 -8.27
N PHE A 113 -8.07 9.14 -9.58
CA PHE A 113 -9.09 9.45 -10.56
C PHE A 113 -10.35 8.59 -10.36
N TYR A 114 -10.17 7.29 -10.15
CA TYR A 114 -11.25 6.37 -9.81
C TYR A 114 -11.98 6.77 -8.52
N VAL A 115 -11.26 7.10 -7.45
CA VAL A 115 -11.84 7.48 -6.16
C VAL A 115 -12.65 8.76 -6.28
N VAL A 116 -12.19 9.76 -7.03
CA VAL A 116 -12.96 10.99 -7.26
C VAL A 116 -14.31 10.67 -7.88
N ILE A 117 -14.34 9.81 -8.91
CA ILE A 117 -15.60 9.39 -9.57
C ILE A 117 -16.47 8.59 -8.60
N LEU A 118 -15.89 7.60 -7.90
CA LEU A 118 -16.61 6.74 -6.96
C LEU A 118 -17.23 7.56 -5.82
N VAL A 119 -16.44 8.40 -5.16
CA VAL A 119 -16.89 9.25 -4.04
C VAL A 119 -17.96 10.22 -4.52
N THR A 120 -17.81 10.82 -5.71
CA THR A 120 -18.86 11.69 -6.27
C THR A 120 -20.19 10.94 -6.39
N LYS A 121 -20.19 9.71 -6.89
CA LYS A 121 -21.40 8.89 -6.99
C LYS A 121 -21.96 8.52 -5.62
N ILE A 122 -21.12 8.15 -4.67
CA ILE A 122 -21.54 7.86 -3.29
C ILE A 122 -22.20 9.10 -2.68
N VAL A 123 -21.56 10.26 -2.75
CA VAL A 123 -22.12 11.51 -2.23
C VAL A 123 -23.46 11.82 -2.87
N VAL A 124 -23.58 11.74 -4.20
CA VAL A 124 -24.86 11.96 -4.90
C VAL A 124 -25.95 11.00 -4.41
N ILE A 125 -25.64 9.71 -4.22
CA ILE A 125 -26.63 8.70 -3.77
C ILE A 125 -27.10 8.94 -2.33
N PHE A 126 -26.19 9.35 -1.44
CA PHE A 126 -26.51 9.54 -0.02
C PHE A 126 -27.16 10.91 0.26
N GLU A 127 -26.74 11.97 -0.42
CA GLU A 127 -27.31 13.32 -0.30
C GLU A 127 -28.70 13.45 -0.93
N SER A 128 -28.99 12.69 -1.99
CA SER A 128 -30.29 12.78 -2.67
C SER A 128 -31.44 12.14 -1.88
N GLY A 129 -31.19 11.65 -0.65
CA GLY A 129 -32.15 10.88 0.14
C GLY A 129 -32.49 9.51 -0.46
N LEU A 130 -31.85 9.12 -1.58
CA LEU A 130 -32.10 7.85 -2.26
C LEU A 130 -31.75 6.68 -1.34
N ALA A 131 -30.61 6.79 -0.63
CA ALA A 131 -30.14 5.82 0.35
C ALA A 131 -31.23 5.39 1.37
N GLU A 132 -32.07 6.32 1.83
CA GLU A 132 -33.13 6.07 2.82
C GLU A 132 -34.42 5.50 2.22
N SER A 133 -34.63 5.74 0.93
CA SER A 133 -35.81 5.28 0.18
C SER A 133 -35.68 3.84 -0.33
N LEU A 134 -34.49 3.23 -0.23
CA LEU A 134 -34.22 1.89 -0.74
C LEU A 134 -34.92 0.82 0.10
N ASN A 135 -35.71 -0.02 -0.57
CA ASN A 135 -36.41 -1.13 0.06
C ASN A 135 -35.43 -2.30 0.33
N PRO A 136 -35.29 -2.77 1.58
CA PRO A 136 -34.39 -3.89 1.91
C PRO A 136 -34.82 -5.22 1.31
N MET A 137 -36.08 -5.35 0.87
CA MET A 137 -36.61 -6.59 0.28
C MET A 137 -36.34 -6.71 -1.23
N GLU A 138 -35.86 -5.64 -1.85
CA GLU A 138 -35.54 -5.63 -3.28
C GLU A 138 -34.10 -6.05 -3.54
N HIS A 139 -33.88 -6.73 -4.67
CA HIS A 139 -32.53 -7.14 -5.08
C HIS A 139 -31.59 -5.94 -5.30
N PHE A 140 -32.16 -4.82 -5.76
CA PHE A 140 -31.51 -3.51 -5.87
C PHE A 140 -31.72 -2.65 -4.62
N GLY A 141 -31.60 -3.28 -3.44
CA GLY A 141 -31.70 -2.62 -2.14
C GLY A 141 -30.34 -2.19 -1.58
N PRO A 142 -30.31 -1.76 -0.30
CA PRO A 142 -29.10 -1.30 0.39
C PRO A 142 -27.97 -2.32 0.38
N GLN A 143 -28.30 -3.62 0.37
CA GLN A 143 -27.30 -4.69 0.40
C GLN A 143 -26.48 -4.75 -0.89
N LEU A 144 -27.11 -4.60 -2.06
CA LEU A 144 -26.38 -4.55 -3.33
C LEU A 144 -25.52 -3.29 -3.40
N LEU A 145 -26.03 -2.15 -2.94
CA LEU A 145 -25.25 -0.91 -2.87
C LEU A 145 -23.98 -1.09 -2.00
N LYS A 146 -24.09 -1.74 -0.83
CA LYS A 146 -22.94 -2.06 0.02
C LYS A 146 -21.93 -2.94 -0.70
N VAL A 147 -22.38 -4.03 -1.33
CA VAL A 147 -21.50 -4.95 -2.08
C VAL A 147 -20.80 -4.22 -3.23
N THR A 148 -21.52 -3.35 -3.94
CA THR A 148 -20.99 -2.53 -5.03
C THR A 148 -19.95 -1.53 -4.55
N ILE A 149 -20.16 -0.87 -3.41
CA ILE A 149 -19.14 0.04 -2.85
C ILE A 149 -17.94 -0.77 -2.34
N ALA A 150 -18.19 -1.89 -1.67
CA ALA A 150 -17.19 -2.79 -1.12
C ALA A 150 -16.30 -3.43 -2.20
N SER A 151 -16.79 -3.58 -3.44
CA SER A 151 -15.99 -4.13 -4.53
C SER A 151 -14.79 -3.27 -4.93
N SER A 152 -14.73 -2.02 -4.47
CA SER A 152 -13.53 -1.16 -4.56
C SER A 152 -12.30 -1.78 -3.90
N SER A 153 -12.46 -2.69 -2.91
CA SER A 153 -11.35 -3.44 -2.33
C SER A 153 -10.70 -4.39 -3.35
N PHE A 154 -11.52 -5.02 -4.20
CA PHE A 154 -11.03 -5.83 -5.32
C PHE A 154 -10.39 -4.97 -6.40
N VAL A 155 -10.95 -3.79 -6.69
CA VAL A 155 -10.32 -2.82 -7.61
C VAL A 155 -8.91 -2.46 -7.13
N PHE A 156 -8.75 -2.15 -5.84
CA PHE A 156 -7.44 -1.85 -5.25
C PHE A 156 -6.48 -3.04 -5.35
N LEU A 157 -6.95 -4.23 -4.94
CA LEU A 157 -6.16 -5.46 -4.98
C LEU A 157 -5.64 -5.76 -6.40
N LEU A 158 -6.54 -5.76 -7.39
CA LEU A 158 -6.20 -6.05 -8.78
C LEU A 158 -5.28 -4.98 -9.38
N LEU A 159 -5.48 -3.72 -9.02
CA LEU A 159 -4.60 -2.64 -9.44
C LEU A 159 -3.18 -2.81 -8.86
N ALA A 160 -3.07 -3.06 -7.56
CA ALA A 160 -1.79 -3.20 -6.88
C ALA A 160 -1.02 -4.47 -7.32
N GLU A 161 -1.69 -5.62 -7.40
CA GLU A 161 -1.07 -6.86 -7.88
C GLU A 161 -0.78 -6.81 -9.38
N GLY A 162 -1.64 -6.17 -10.19
CA GLY A 162 -1.38 -5.92 -11.61
C GLY A 162 -0.15 -5.06 -11.89
N HIS A 163 0.36 -4.33 -10.90
CA HIS A 163 1.62 -3.58 -10.98
C HIS A 163 2.80 -4.29 -10.26
N ASN A 164 2.54 -5.45 -9.64
CA ASN A 164 3.51 -6.22 -8.87
C ASN A 164 3.87 -7.54 -9.58
N TRP A 165 5.03 -7.57 -10.22
CA TRP A 165 5.55 -8.78 -10.88
C TRP A 165 6.64 -9.49 -10.11
N VAL A 166 6.78 -9.22 -8.83
CA VAL A 166 7.82 -9.81 -8.00
C VAL A 166 7.48 -11.28 -7.73
N LYS A 167 8.49 -12.16 -7.77
CA LYS A 167 8.32 -13.59 -7.45
C LYS A 167 7.74 -13.74 -6.03
N ARG A 168 6.82 -14.69 -5.87
CA ARG A 168 6.28 -15.08 -4.56
C ARG A 168 7.44 -15.47 -3.61
N GLY A 169 7.30 -15.12 -2.34
CA GLY A 169 8.31 -15.39 -1.30
C GLY A 169 9.37 -14.28 -1.12
N LEU A 170 9.45 -13.30 -2.04
CA LEU A 170 10.31 -12.13 -1.83
C LEU A 170 9.66 -11.13 -0.86
N PRO A 171 10.44 -10.41 -0.03
CA PRO A 171 9.93 -9.46 0.96
C PRO A 171 8.97 -8.41 0.36
N ARG A 172 9.25 -7.93 -0.85
CA ARG A 172 8.40 -6.95 -1.55
C ARG A 172 7.02 -7.51 -1.90
N ASN A 173 6.94 -8.79 -2.28
CA ASN A 173 5.65 -9.42 -2.58
C ASN A 173 4.80 -9.55 -1.30
N ALA A 174 5.41 -10.01 -0.20
CA ALA A 174 4.74 -10.09 1.09
C ALA A 174 4.25 -8.71 1.57
N TYR A 175 5.04 -7.66 1.33
CA TYR A 175 4.64 -6.29 1.62
C TYR A 175 3.43 -5.83 0.78
N VAL A 176 3.45 -6.03 -0.54
CA VAL A 176 2.31 -5.70 -1.42
C VAL A 176 1.05 -6.41 -0.96
N THR A 177 1.11 -7.73 -0.76
CA THR A 177 -0.04 -8.53 -0.31
C THR A 177 -0.56 -8.05 1.05
N THR A 178 0.33 -7.70 1.99
CA THR A 178 -0.07 -7.14 3.29
C THR A 178 -0.76 -5.79 3.14
N VAL A 179 -0.24 -4.92 2.27
CA VAL A 179 -0.86 -3.61 1.96
C VAL A 179 -2.24 -3.82 1.35
N CYS A 180 -2.38 -4.73 0.38
CA CYS A 180 -3.68 -5.06 -0.23
C CYS A 180 -4.69 -5.56 0.79
N ALA A 181 -4.30 -6.51 1.65
CA ALA A 181 -5.17 -7.05 2.69
C ALA A 181 -5.62 -5.97 3.68
N LYS A 182 -4.66 -5.17 4.19
CA LYS A 182 -4.95 -4.10 5.14
C LYS A 182 -5.87 -3.03 4.53
N THR A 183 -5.56 -2.58 3.31
CA THR A 183 -6.35 -1.57 2.59
C THR A 183 -7.76 -2.08 2.26
N GLY A 184 -7.88 -3.36 1.87
CA GLY A 184 -9.18 -3.97 1.60
C GLY A 184 -10.08 -3.99 2.84
N ILE A 185 -9.53 -4.29 4.02
CA ILE A 185 -10.24 -4.21 5.30
C ILE A 185 -10.65 -2.76 5.60
N GLU A 186 -9.77 -1.79 5.38
CA GLU A 186 -10.09 -0.36 5.56
C GLU A 186 -11.25 0.08 4.65
N ILE A 187 -11.30 -0.38 3.40
CA ILE A 187 -12.42 -0.12 2.49
C ILE A 187 -13.73 -0.73 3.01
N PHE A 188 -13.69 -1.97 3.53
CA PHE A 188 -14.87 -2.59 4.13
C PHE A 188 -15.36 -1.83 5.37
N ASP A 189 -14.45 -1.22 6.14
CA ASP A 189 -14.83 -0.32 7.23
C ASP A 189 -15.58 0.92 6.74
N SER A 190 -15.18 1.53 5.62
CA SER A 190 -15.94 2.64 5.02
C SER A 190 -17.36 2.21 4.65
N VAL A 191 -17.50 1.02 4.06
CA VAL A 191 -18.81 0.49 3.69
C VAL A 191 -19.66 0.22 4.93
N SER A 192 -19.07 -0.35 5.98
CA SER A 192 -19.74 -0.53 7.27
C SER A 192 -20.16 0.80 7.87
N LEU A 193 -19.35 1.85 7.72
CA LEU A 193 -19.65 3.19 8.21
C LEU A 193 -20.83 3.82 7.44
N LEU A 194 -20.80 3.74 6.10
CA LEU A 194 -21.91 4.18 5.24
C LEU A 194 -23.20 3.39 5.49
N SER A 195 -23.09 2.12 5.90
CA SER A 195 -24.24 1.28 6.25
C SER A 195 -25.05 1.84 7.42
N ILE A 196 -24.44 2.66 8.29
CA ILE A 196 -25.15 3.35 9.37
C ILE A 196 -26.17 4.34 8.80
N ILE A 197 -25.88 4.99 7.67
CA ILE A 197 -26.83 5.91 7.05
C ILE A 197 -27.95 5.12 6.36
N LEU A 198 -27.64 3.96 5.78
CA LEU A 198 -28.61 3.12 5.08
C LEU A 198 -29.60 2.41 6.02
N GLU A 199 -29.13 1.89 7.15
CA GLU A 199 -29.91 0.99 8.02
C GLU A 199 -29.91 1.43 9.48
N GLY A 200 -29.25 2.53 9.81
CA GLY A 200 -29.17 3.03 11.18
C GLY A 200 -30.42 3.77 11.63
N PRO A 201 -30.33 4.42 12.81
CA PRO A 201 -31.46 5.14 13.40
C PRO A 201 -31.93 6.28 12.48
N LYS A 202 -33.24 6.43 12.30
CA LYS A 202 -33.81 7.53 11.50
C LYS A 202 -33.64 8.91 12.15
N GLU A 203 -33.39 8.94 13.45
CA GLU A 203 -33.23 10.15 14.26
C GLU A 203 -31.83 10.80 14.15
N LEU A 204 -30.96 10.28 13.28
CA LEU A 204 -29.65 10.87 13.06
C LEU A 204 -29.77 12.26 12.42
N THR A 205 -29.17 13.27 13.05
CA THR A 205 -29.07 14.63 12.52
C THR A 205 -28.34 14.64 11.16
N GLU A 206 -28.76 15.50 10.24
CA GLU A 206 -28.14 15.65 8.91
C GLU A 206 -26.63 15.86 9.01
N GLY A 207 -26.17 16.78 9.87
CA GLY A 207 -24.73 16.99 10.07
C GLY A 207 -23.95 15.77 10.58
N PHE A 208 -24.60 14.80 11.23
CA PHE A 208 -23.97 13.54 11.57
C PHE A 208 -23.85 12.61 10.36
N LYS A 209 -24.85 12.58 9.48
CA LYS A 209 -24.78 11.83 8.21
C LYS A 209 -23.67 12.38 7.33
N ASP A 210 -23.54 13.70 7.22
CA ASP A 210 -22.49 14.38 6.46
C ASP A 210 -21.10 14.05 7.02
N LEU A 211 -20.97 14.02 8.35
CA LEU A 211 -19.73 13.62 9.02
C LEU A 211 -19.34 12.18 8.66
N VAL A 212 -20.29 11.24 8.76
CA VAL A 212 -20.09 9.81 8.43
C VAL A 212 -19.70 9.65 6.96
N LEU A 213 -20.39 10.36 6.06
CA LEU A 213 -20.11 10.37 4.63
C LEU A 213 -18.72 10.94 4.32
N GLY A 214 -18.36 12.08 4.93
CA GLY A 214 -17.05 12.71 4.79
C GLY A 214 -15.91 11.83 5.29
N LEU A 215 -16.09 11.18 6.45
CA LEU A 215 -15.11 10.23 7.00
C LEU A 215 -14.91 9.01 6.09
N ALA A 216 -16.00 8.45 5.56
CA ALA A 216 -15.93 7.35 4.59
C ALA A 216 -15.23 7.79 3.28
N ALA A 217 -15.55 8.99 2.78
CA ALA A 217 -14.92 9.57 1.59
C ALA A 217 -13.41 9.72 1.75
N ILE A 218 -12.94 10.32 2.85
CA ILE A 218 -11.51 10.48 3.16
C ILE A 218 -10.81 9.11 3.13
N ASN A 219 -11.42 8.08 3.71
CA ASN A 219 -10.82 6.75 3.77
C ASN A 219 -10.63 6.10 2.38
N PHE A 220 -11.46 6.42 1.38
CA PHE A 220 -11.24 5.96 0.00
C PHE A 220 -10.02 6.63 -0.66
N PHE A 221 -9.61 7.82 -0.22
CA PHE A 221 -8.43 8.50 -0.75
C PHE A 221 -7.11 7.99 -0.16
N LEU A 222 -7.09 7.50 1.07
CA LEU A 222 -5.89 7.00 1.75
C LEU A 222 -5.08 5.92 0.99
N PRO A 223 -5.71 4.95 0.31
CA PRO A 223 -5.00 3.96 -0.50
C PRO A 223 -4.09 4.58 -1.57
N SER A 224 -4.36 5.80 -2.01
CA SER A 224 -3.47 6.55 -2.94
C SER A 224 -2.07 6.72 -2.37
N VAL A 225 -1.97 7.00 -1.05
CA VAL A 225 -0.68 7.15 -0.37
C VAL A 225 0.04 5.81 -0.31
N LYS A 226 -0.68 4.70 -0.14
CA LYS A 226 -0.11 3.34 -0.19
C LYS A 226 0.42 2.98 -1.56
N LEU A 227 -0.32 3.29 -2.63
CA LEU A 227 0.15 3.09 -4.00
C LEU A 227 1.35 3.98 -4.31
N TYR A 228 1.36 5.22 -3.80
CA TYR A 228 2.52 6.11 -3.90
C TYR A 228 3.74 5.52 -3.18
N GLN A 229 3.57 4.99 -1.97
CA GLN A 229 4.63 4.28 -1.23
C GLN A 229 5.16 3.06 -2.01
N LEU A 230 4.26 2.26 -2.58
CA LEU A 230 4.60 1.09 -3.39
C LEU A 230 5.33 1.42 -4.70
N SER A 231 5.22 2.68 -5.16
CA SER A 231 5.98 3.14 -6.31
C SER A 231 7.48 3.26 -5.99
N PHE A 232 7.91 3.38 -4.73
CA PHE A 232 9.35 3.45 -4.44
C PHE A 232 10.04 2.10 -4.65
N PRO A 233 11.20 2.05 -5.34
CA PRO A 233 11.94 0.81 -5.58
C PRO A 233 12.45 0.14 -4.30
N ASP A 234 12.97 0.94 -3.36
CA ASP A 234 13.45 0.48 -2.06
C ASP A 234 12.92 1.40 -0.95
N LEU A 235 11.90 0.92 -0.22
CA LEU A 235 11.29 1.64 0.90
C LEU A 235 12.24 1.82 2.09
N SER A 236 13.22 0.93 2.27
CA SER A 236 14.13 0.90 3.43
C SER A 236 15.26 1.93 3.34
N ILE A 237 15.69 2.28 2.13
CA ILE A 237 16.84 3.17 1.86
C ILE A 237 16.38 4.62 1.74
N ASN A 238 15.15 4.86 1.29
CA ASN A 238 14.67 6.19 0.99
C ASN A 238 14.11 6.91 2.25
N THR A 239 14.83 7.92 2.75
CA THR A 239 14.40 8.77 3.87
C THR A 239 13.04 9.44 3.64
N VAL A 240 12.71 9.75 2.38
CA VAL A 240 11.40 10.30 2.00
C VAL A 240 10.31 9.25 2.22
N ALA A 241 10.55 7.99 1.84
CA ALA A 241 9.57 6.91 2.03
C ALA A 241 9.27 6.66 3.51
N LYS A 242 10.30 6.73 4.38
CA LYS A 242 10.12 6.63 5.84
C LYS A 242 9.29 7.80 6.39
N THR A 243 9.61 9.02 5.99
CA THR A 243 8.87 10.22 6.42
C THR A 243 7.40 10.16 5.98
N VAL A 244 7.14 9.78 4.72
CA VAL A 244 5.77 9.58 4.21
C VAL A 244 5.06 8.45 4.95
N THR A 245 5.76 7.40 5.37
CA THR A 245 5.20 6.32 6.18
C THR A 245 4.79 6.79 7.56
N MET A 246 5.63 7.56 8.24
CA MET A 246 5.30 8.17 9.54
C MET A 246 4.11 9.13 9.45
N ILE A 247 4.11 10.03 8.45
CA ILE A 247 2.99 10.96 8.23
C ILE A 247 1.70 10.19 7.94
N TYR A 248 1.76 9.15 7.10
CA TYR A 248 0.62 8.30 6.80
C TYR A 248 0.08 7.61 8.06
N MET A 249 0.95 7.05 8.91
CA MET A 249 0.51 6.38 10.14
C MET A 249 -0.19 7.35 11.10
N LEU A 250 0.37 8.55 11.27
CA LEU A 250 -0.24 9.59 12.09
C LEU A 250 -1.58 10.05 11.52
N ALA A 251 -1.62 10.34 10.22
CA ALA A 251 -2.85 10.72 9.53
C ALA A 251 -3.92 9.63 9.62
N HIS A 252 -3.55 8.36 9.51
CA HIS A 252 -4.47 7.23 9.63
C HIS A 252 -5.11 7.16 11.03
N ILE A 253 -4.30 7.30 12.10
CA ILE A 253 -4.82 7.31 13.47
C ILE A 253 -5.79 8.48 13.68
N VAL A 254 -5.40 9.68 13.26
CA VAL A 254 -6.14 10.93 13.55
C VAL A 254 -7.39 11.08 12.67
N LEU A 255 -7.32 10.73 11.39
CA LEU A 255 -8.40 10.95 10.43
C LEU A 255 -9.34 9.75 10.30
N ILE A 256 -8.88 8.53 10.59
CA ILE A 256 -9.66 7.31 10.37
C ILE A 256 -9.93 6.58 11.67
N ASP A 257 -8.90 6.05 12.33
CA ASP A 257 -9.13 5.11 13.43
C ASP A 257 -9.88 5.77 14.62
N ILE A 258 -9.44 6.95 15.05
CA ILE A 258 -10.08 7.68 16.16
C ILE A 258 -11.49 8.16 15.77
N PRO A 259 -11.72 8.81 14.61
CA PRO A 259 -13.07 9.22 14.21
C PRO A 259 -14.03 8.04 14.03
N PHE A 260 -13.60 6.95 13.38
CA PHE A 260 -14.46 5.78 13.18
C PHE A 260 -14.79 5.11 14.51
N LEU A 261 -13.83 5.06 15.45
CA LEU A 261 -14.09 4.59 16.82
C LEU A 261 -15.10 5.49 17.52
N SER A 262 -14.93 6.81 17.41
CA SER A 262 -15.81 7.80 18.05
C SER A 262 -17.25 7.71 17.55
N VAL A 263 -17.45 7.60 16.23
CA VAL A 263 -18.77 7.40 15.63
C VAL A 263 -19.43 6.12 16.15
N ARG A 264 -18.70 5.01 16.14
CA ARG A 264 -19.22 3.71 16.61
C ARG A 264 -19.52 3.71 18.11
N LEU A 265 -18.70 4.38 18.92
CA LEU A 265 -18.94 4.54 20.36
C LEU A 265 -20.17 5.41 20.61
N TYR A 266 -20.32 6.51 19.87
CA TYR A 266 -21.48 7.39 19.97
C TYR A 266 -22.79 6.65 19.66
N LEU A 267 -22.81 5.82 18.61
CA LEU A 267 -23.98 5.01 18.24
C LEU A 267 -24.31 3.95 19.29
N TRP A 268 -23.29 3.30 19.86
CA TRP A 268 -23.50 2.32 20.92
C TRP A 268 -24.07 2.96 22.18
N LEU A 269 -23.51 4.08 22.63
CA LEU A 269 -23.90 4.73 23.89
C LEU A 269 -25.27 5.42 23.81
N ASN A 270 -25.55 6.15 22.72
CA ASN A 270 -26.77 6.97 22.61
C ASN A 270 -27.94 6.22 21.99
N PHE A 271 -27.71 5.37 20.99
CA PHE A 271 -28.77 4.67 20.25
C PHE A 271 -28.89 3.20 20.63
N ARG A 272 -28.10 2.72 21.60
CA ARG A 272 -28.05 1.31 22.06
C ARG A 272 -27.90 0.31 20.91
N GLN A 273 -27.26 0.73 19.81
CA GLN A 273 -26.91 -0.20 18.74
C GLN A 273 -25.90 -1.22 19.26
N ASN A 274 -25.98 -2.46 18.75
CA ASN A 274 -25.06 -3.52 19.16
C ASN A 274 -23.60 -3.09 18.92
N ALA A 275 -22.76 -3.28 19.94
CA ALA A 275 -21.33 -3.02 19.82
C ALA A 275 -20.76 -3.89 18.69
N SER A 276 -20.41 -3.25 17.58
CA SER A 276 -19.94 -3.95 16.40
C SER A 276 -18.52 -4.50 16.63
N MET A 277 -18.21 -5.67 16.03
CA MET A 277 -16.82 -6.17 15.95
C MET A 277 -15.86 -5.14 15.34
N PHE A 278 -16.38 -4.23 14.50
CA PHE A 278 -15.60 -3.13 13.95
C PHE A 278 -15.13 -2.10 14.99
N LEU A 279 -15.77 -2.00 16.17
CA LEU A 279 -15.31 -1.17 17.28
C LEU A 279 -13.99 -1.72 17.83
N MET A 280 -13.95 -3.02 18.12
CA MET A 280 -12.73 -3.69 18.60
C MET A 280 -11.60 -3.67 17.57
N LYS A 281 -11.94 -3.81 16.28
CA LYS A 281 -10.96 -3.66 15.19
C LYS A 281 -10.26 -2.30 15.22
N ASN A 282 -11.00 -1.20 15.42
CA ASN A 282 -10.39 0.13 15.47
C ASN A 282 -9.48 0.30 16.69
N VAL A 283 -9.89 -0.21 17.86
CA VAL A 283 -9.03 -0.23 19.05
C VAL A 283 -7.74 -1.00 18.77
N LEU A 284 -7.84 -2.20 18.18
CA LEU A 284 -6.68 -3.00 17.79
C LEU A 284 -5.81 -2.28 16.75
N SER A 285 -6.41 -1.63 15.76
CA SER A 285 -5.71 -0.84 14.73
C SER A 285 -4.87 0.28 15.34
N ILE A 286 -5.43 1.03 16.31
CA ILE A 286 -4.72 2.08 17.04
C ILE A 286 -3.53 1.49 17.80
N VAL A 287 -3.75 0.43 18.58
CA VAL A 287 -2.69 -0.21 19.38
C VAL A 287 -1.56 -0.74 18.50
N LEU A 288 -1.89 -1.43 17.40
CA LEU A 288 -0.90 -1.97 16.47
C LEU A 288 -0.13 -0.85 15.75
N THR A 289 -0.81 0.22 15.33
CA THR A 289 -0.16 1.34 14.65
C THR A 289 0.76 2.09 15.61
N LEU A 290 0.34 2.35 16.85
CA LEU A 290 1.19 2.98 17.87
C LEU A 290 2.43 2.13 18.18
N ARG A 291 2.26 0.81 18.32
CA ARG A 291 3.38 -0.12 18.54
C ARG A 291 4.35 -0.14 17.35
N GLY A 292 3.83 -0.06 16.12
CA GLY A 292 4.62 0.03 14.90
C GLY A 292 5.35 1.38 14.74
N MET A 293 4.75 2.48 15.21
CA MET A 293 5.34 3.82 15.16
C MET A 293 6.51 4.01 16.14
N TYR A 294 6.48 3.32 17.29
CA TYR A 294 7.49 3.46 18.34
C TYR A 294 8.96 3.35 17.86
N PRO A 295 9.37 2.29 17.13
CA PRO A 295 10.75 2.17 16.64
C PRO A 295 11.13 3.25 15.60
N GLU A 296 10.18 3.68 14.77
CA GLU A 296 10.42 4.75 13.79
C GLU A 296 10.61 6.10 14.47
N LEU A 297 9.82 6.39 15.51
CA LEU A 297 9.92 7.63 16.29
C LEU A 297 11.27 7.73 17.03
N ILE A 298 11.76 6.62 17.59
CA ILE A 298 13.09 6.56 18.22
C ILE A 298 14.18 6.82 17.19
N SER A 299 14.09 6.19 16.02
CA SER A 299 15.06 6.36 14.93
C SER A 299 15.08 7.80 14.42
N PHE A 300 13.91 8.43 14.31
CA PHE A 300 13.78 9.83 13.90
C PHE A 300 14.37 10.79 14.95
N LYS A 301 14.07 10.55 16.24
CA LYS A 301 14.61 11.32 17.35
C LYS A 301 16.14 11.27 17.35
N HIS A 302 16.75 10.09 17.21
CA HIS A 302 18.21 9.97 17.14
C HIS A 302 18.82 10.71 15.94
N GLY A 303 18.18 10.67 14.76
CA GLY A 303 18.64 11.42 13.59
C GLY A 303 18.58 12.94 13.79
N PHE A 304 17.54 13.44 14.44
CA PHE A 304 17.38 14.86 14.74
C PHE A 304 18.41 15.38 15.75
N PHE A 305 18.64 14.64 16.85
CA PHE A 305 19.65 15.01 17.86
C PHE A 305 21.08 15.02 17.30
N LEU A 306 21.40 14.14 16.34
CA LEU A 306 22.71 14.15 15.68
C LEU A 306 22.87 15.32 14.69
N ALA A 307 21.79 15.73 14.02
CA ALA A 307 21.81 16.88 13.11
C ALA A 307 21.98 18.22 13.86
N GLU A 308 21.36 18.34 15.04
CA GLU A 308 21.45 19.53 15.89
C GLU A 308 22.81 19.65 16.61
N GLY A 309 23.52 18.53 16.81
CA GLY A 309 24.89 18.53 17.35
C GLY A 309 25.94 19.04 16.37
N ASN A 310 25.77 18.76 15.06
CA ASN A 310 26.70 19.23 14.03
C ASN A 310 26.53 20.71 13.68
N THR A 311 25.32 21.27 13.81
CA THR A 311 25.07 22.69 13.49
C THR A 311 25.60 23.66 14.56
N LYS A 312 25.85 23.19 15.79
CA LYS A 312 26.45 24.01 16.86
C LYS A 312 27.98 24.05 16.84
N SER A 313 28.63 23.33 15.94
CA SER A 313 30.11 23.24 15.88
C SER A 313 30.75 24.03 14.73
N GLU A 314 29.98 24.74 13.90
CA GLU A 314 30.47 25.48 12.71
C GLU A 314 30.30 27.02 12.77
N GLU A 315 29.92 27.61 13.91
CA GLU A 315 29.95 29.07 14.11
C GLU A 315 31.04 29.49 15.08
N GLU A 316 32.28 29.59 14.58
CA GLU A 316 33.26 30.56 15.11
C GLU A 316 34.16 31.07 13.95
N PRO A 317 34.12 32.38 13.61
CA PRO A 317 35.03 32.94 12.64
C PRO A 317 36.21 33.59 13.36
N ASN A 318 37.45 33.12 13.14
CA ASN A 318 38.62 34.00 13.08
C ASN A 318 39.89 33.34 12.53
N LEU A 319 40.20 33.70 11.28
CA LEU A 319 41.45 34.30 10.85
C LEU A 319 42.77 33.81 11.47
N LYS A 320 43.48 32.92 10.77
CA LYS A 320 44.91 33.04 10.43
C LYS A 320 45.36 31.95 9.46
N ASN A 321 45.72 32.36 8.26
CA ASN A 321 46.73 31.68 7.42
C ASN A 321 48.05 32.47 7.63
N PRO A 322 49.27 31.92 7.36
CA PRO A 322 49.49 30.91 6.33
C PRO A 322 50.53 29.81 6.62
N LYS A 323 50.48 28.78 5.75
CA LYS A 323 51.56 27.89 5.26
C LYS A 323 51.84 26.55 5.97
N GLU A 324 51.89 25.55 5.09
CA GLU A 324 52.71 24.33 5.05
C GLU A 324 52.12 22.97 5.44
N SER A 325 52.39 22.02 4.52
CA SER A 325 52.37 20.57 4.63
C SER A 325 51.02 19.84 4.48
N GLY A 326 50.55 19.79 3.23
CA GLY A 326 49.79 18.64 2.77
C GLY A 326 50.75 17.50 2.48
N ASP A 327 50.65 16.40 3.25
CA ASP A 327 50.93 15.02 2.82
C ASP A 327 50.81 13.98 3.97
N GLU A 328 50.60 14.39 5.23
CA GLU A 328 50.65 13.43 6.37
C GLU A 328 49.29 12.81 6.79
N VAL A 329 48.16 13.29 6.29
CA VAL A 329 46.82 12.85 6.77
C VAL A 329 46.30 11.61 6.02
N ILE A 330 46.87 11.26 4.87
CA ILE A 330 46.39 10.13 4.04
C ILE A 330 46.97 8.77 4.49
N CYS A 331 48.09 8.76 5.24
CA CYS A 331 48.74 7.51 5.67
C CYS A 331 48.19 6.92 6.99
N LEU A 332 47.61 7.73 7.88
CA LEU A 332 47.11 7.23 9.18
C LEU A 332 45.73 6.56 9.08
N THR A 333 44.85 7.03 8.18
CA THR A 333 43.51 6.46 8.00
C THR A 333 43.55 5.07 7.33
N ARG A 334 44.57 4.79 6.51
CA ARG A 334 44.71 3.49 5.81
C ARG A 334 45.23 2.36 6.72
N ARG A 335 45.98 2.69 7.78
CA ARG A 335 46.56 1.71 8.69
C ARG A 335 45.55 1.15 9.70
N ASN A 336 44.52 1.94 10.03
CA ASN A 336 43.47 1.53 10.97
C ASN A 336 42.38 0.66 10.31
N ALA A 337 42.06 0.90 9.02
CA ALA A 337 41.09 0.08 8.28
C ALA A 337 41.58 -1.38 8.08
N GLY A 338 42.87 -1.57 7.79
CA GLY A 338 43.45 -2.92 7.59
C GLY A 338 43.60 -3.75 8.87
N LYS A 339 43.49 -3.13 10.06
CA LYS A 339 43.57 -3.83 11.35
C LYS A 339 42.20 -4.32 11.83
N GLN A 340 41.13 -3.58 11.53
CA GLN A 340 39.74 -3.99 11.83
C GLN A 340 39.25 -5.15 10.97
N GLU A 341 39.66 -5.21 9.69
CA GLU A 341 39.25 -6.27 8.76
C GLU A 341 39.88 -7.64 9.12
N LYS A 342 41.06 -7.64 9.74
CA LYS A 342 41.73 -8.87 10.23
C LYS A 342 41.16 -9.42 11.54
N GLU A 343 40.52 -8.60 12.36
CA GLU A 343 39.86 -9.08 13.59
C GLU A 343 38.45 -9.61 13.30
N LEU A 344 37.71 -9.01 12.36
CA LEU A 344 36.37 -9.47 12.00
C LEU A 344 36.38 -10.85 11.30
N SER A 345 37.39 -11.11 10.46
CA SER A 345 37.59 -12.43 9.82
C SER A 345 37.95 -13.56 10.81
N LYS A 346 38.58 -13.24 11.95
CA LYS A 346 38.91 -14.24 12.98
C LYS A 346 37.71 -14.63 13.84
N VAL A 347 36.74 -13.72 14.02
CA VAL A 347 35.54 -13.98 14.83
C VAL A 347 34.53 -14.86 14.08
N ASP A 348 34.35 -14.65 12.77
CA ASP A 348 33.44 -15.46 11.95
C ASP A 348 33.92 -16.91 11.75
N SER A 349 35.23 -17.11 11.71
CA SER A 349 35.83 -18.45 11.58
C SER A 349 35.65 -19.31 12.83
N ALA A 350 35.59 -18.69 14.01
CA ALA A 350 35.40 -19.39 15.28
C ALA A 350 33.93 -19.75 15.55
N GLN A 351 32.97 -18.97 15.04
CA GLN A 351 31.54 -19.26 15.23
C GLN A 351 30.99 -20.32 14.27
N LEU A 352 31.58 -20.50 13.08
CA LEU A 352 31.16 -21.57 12.17
C LEU A 352 31.53 -22.97 12.68
N HIS A 353 32.63 -23.10 13.42
CA HIS A 353 33.14 -24.41 13.86
C HIS A 353 32.39 -24.99 15.07
N ASP A 354 31.62 -24.17 15.79
CA ASP A 354 30.86 -24.58 16.99
C ASP A 354 29.39 -24.93 16.66
N LYS A 355 28.85 -24.40 15.55
CA LYS A 355 27.46 -24.66 15.13
C LYS A 355 27.26 -26.00 14.42
N GLU A 356 28.31 -26.56 13.84
CA GLU A 356 28.23 -27.83 13.09
C GLU A 356 28.17 -29.08 14.01
N LYS A 357 28.41 -28.92 15.32
CA LYS A 357 28.48 -30.06 16.26
C LYS A 357 27.18 -30.36 17.02
N THR A 358 26.13 -29.54 16.92
CA THR A 358 24.95 -29.65 17.80
C THR A 358 23.63 -29.98 17.09
N GLU A 359 23.55 -30.00 15.76
CA GLU A 359 22.26 -30.06 15.04
C GLU A 359 21.94 -31.36 14.28
N SER A 360 22.75 -32.43 14.46
CA SER A 360 22.65 -33.63 13.62
C SER A 360 21.67 -34.76 14.04
N PRO A 361 21.05 -34.83 15.24
CA PRO A 361 20.09 -35.91 15.51
C PRO A 361 18.63 -35.45 15.73
N ARG A 362 18.29 -34.17 15.53
CA ARG A 362 16.92 -33.66 15.80
C ARG A 362 15.98 -33.63 14.59
N ARG A 363 16.49 -33.67 13.35
CA ARG A 363 15.66 -33.55 12.13
C ARG A 363 14.90 -34.82 11.75
N ASP A 364 15.36 -35.99 12.20
CA ASP A 364 14.73 -37.25 11.78
C ASP A 364 13.48 -37.62 12.60
N LYS A 365 13.22 -36.94 13.72
CA LYS A 365 12.01 -37.19 14.55
C LYS A 365 10.85 -36.24 14.27
N GLU A 366 11.09 -35.13 13.59
CA GLU A 366 10.06 -34.11 13.30
C GLU A 366 9.27 -34.43 12.02
N ILE A 367 9.87 -35.18 11.09
CA ILE A 367 9.24 -35.62 9.84
C ILE A 367 8.23 -36.77 10.07
N GLU A 368 8.43 -37.60 11.11
CA GLU A 368 7.50 -38.68 11.46
C GLU A 368 6.20 -38.19 12.13
N LEU A 369 6.22 -37.02 12.78
CA LEU A 369 5.02 -36.47 13.45
C LEU A 369 4.10 -35.69 12.51
N GLU A 370 4.63 -35.02 11.48
CA GLU A 370 3.79 -34.27 10.52
C GLU A 370 3.04 -35.18 9.53
N THR A 371 3.49 -36.41 9.31
CA THR A 371 2.84 -37.34 8.37
C THR A 371 1.57 -37.99 8.95
N LEU A 372 1.37 -37.95 10.27
CA LEU A 372 0.20 -38.55 10.95
C LEU A 372 -0.99 -37.59 11.17
N MET A 373 -0.86 -36.29 10.91
CA MET A 373 -1.96 -35.32 11.07
C MET A 373 -2.69 -34.95 9.76
N VAL A 374 -2.38 -35.59 8.64
CA VAL A 374 -3.03 -35.33 7.33
C VAL A 374 -4.07 -36.41 6.96
N ILE A 375 -4.38 -37.33 7.87
CA ILE A 375 -5.45 -38.31 7.70
C ILE A 375 -6.37 -38.24 8.93
N GLU A 376 -7.25 -37.24 8.96
CA GLU A 376 -8.61 -37.30 9.52
C GLU A 376 -9.44 -36.08 9.10
#